data_AF-A0A814PVD6-F1
#
_entry.id   AF-A0A814PVD6-F1
#
_cell.length_a   1.000
_cell.length_b   1.000
_cell.length_c   1.000
_cell.angle_alpha   90.00
_cell.angle_beta   90.00
_cell.angle_gamma   90.00
#
_symmetry.space_group_name_H-M   'P 1'
#
loop_
_entity.id
_entity.type
_entity.pdbx_description
1 polymer ?
#
loop_
_entity_poly.entity_id
_entity_poly.type
_entity_poly.pdbx_seq_one_letter_code
_entity_poly.pdbx_strand_id
1 'polypeptide(L)' 'MGLLLVKLLEFSYIDVNCKYYDLGLKNRDDTDDQAMIESAHAIQGYNVKIKCALITPDEERVKVKE' A
#
# COMPACT_ATOMS: atom_id res chain seq x y z
N MET A 1 0.12 4.49 -5.47
CA MET A 1 1.43 4.58 -4.78
C MET A 1 1.36 3.57 -3.66
N GLY A 2 1.92 2.39 -3.91
CA GLY A 2 1.60 1.17 -3.19
C GLY A 2 2.26 1.03 -1.82
N LEU A 3 1.70 0.14 -1.00
CA LEU A 3 2.37 -0.48 0.13
C LEU A 3 2.93 -1.82 -0.33
N LEU A 4 4.21 -2.01 -0.08
CA LEU A 4 5.01 -2.88 -0.89
C LEU A 4 5.76 -3.75 0.11
N LEU A 5 5.34 -4.99 0.36
CA LEU A 5 6.22 -5.96 1.03
C LEU A 5 7.35 -6.40 0.09
N VAL A 6 7.91 -5.46 -0.66
CA VAL A 6 8.99 -5.49 -1.65
C VAL A 6 8.60 -5.90 -3.07
N LYS A 7 8.51 -4.92 -3.96
CA LYS A 7 8.60 -5.12 -5.40
C LYS A 7 9.20 -3.88 -6.04
N LEU A 8 10.13 -4.06 -6.98
CA LEU A 8 10.72 -3.05 -7.87
C LEU A 8 12.07 -2.46 -7.43
N LEU A 9 12.97 -3.28 -6.94
CA LEU A 9 14.28 -3.37 -7.60
C LEU A 9 14.53 -4.86 -7.73
N GLU A 10 14.61 -5.35 -8.96
CA GLU A 10 14.96 -6.74 -9.24
C GLU A 10 16.22 -7.07 -8.44
N PHE A 11 16.06 -7.86 -7.39
CA PHE A 11 17.20 -8.33 -6.64
C PHE A 11 17.90 -9.36 -7.52
N SER A 12 18.89 -8.92 -8.29
CA SER A 12 19.72 -9.84 -9.10
C SER A 12 20.48 -10.86 -8.24
N TYR A 13 20.46 -10.68 -6.91
CA TYR A 13 21.23 -11.46 -5.94
C TYR A 13 20.41 -11.99 -4.75
N ILE A 14 19.12 -11.64 -4.62
CA ILE A 14 18.29 -12.01 -3.45
C ILE A 14 16.90 -12.44 -3.90
N ASP A 15 16.54 -13.70 -3.69
CA ASP A 15 15.16 -14.14 -3.87
C ASP A 15 14.33 -13.80 -2.62
N VAL A 16 13.32 -12.95 -2.76
CA VAL A 16 12.44 -12.54 -1.66
C VAL A 16 10.98 -12.72 -2.09
N ASN A 17 10.23 -13.47 -1.29
CA ASN A 17 8.79 -13.63 -1.49
C ASN A 17 8.03 -12.45 -0.87
N CYS A 18 7.27 -11.75 -1.70
CA CYS A 18 6.76 -10.43 -1.39
C CYS A 18 5.28 -10.29 -1.74
N LYS A 19 4.48 -9.77 -0.80
CA LYS A 19 3.05 -9.43 -1.03
C LYS A 19 2.89 -7.94 -1.33
N TYR A 20 2.37 -7.61 -2.50
CA TYR A 20 2.15 -6.23 -2.91
C TYR A 20 0.70 -5.79 -2.66
N TYR A 21 0.51 -4.59 -2.10
CA TYR A 21 -0.80 -3.98 -1.86
C TYR A 21 -0.79 -2.55 -2.42
N ASP A 22 -1.65 -2.20 -3.39
CA ASP A 22 -1.71 -0.80 -3.82
C ASP A 22 -2.50 0.05 -2.81
N LEU A 23 -1.83 0.95 -2.10
CA LEU A 23 -2.45 1.91 -1.18
C LEU A 23 -2.48 3.33 -1.75
N GLY A 24 -2.48 3.46 -3.07
CA GLY A 24 -2.81 4.73 -3.72
C GLY A 24 -4.24 5.17 -3.39
N LEU A 25 -4.48 6.49 -3.37
CA LEU A 25 -5.79 7.09 -3.09
C LEU A 25 -6.91 6.44 -3.92
N LYS A 26 -6.73 6.29 -5.24
CA LYS A 26 -7.73 5.67 -6.10
C LYS A 26 -8.12 4.25 -5.64
N ASN A 27 -7.14 3.38 -5.39
CA ASN A 27 -7.45 2.02 -4.95
C ASN A 27 -8.05 2.00 -3.54
N ARG A 28 -7.64 2.92 -2.66
CA ARG A 28 -8.22 3.08 -1.33
C ARG A 28 -9.67 3.54 -1.38
N ASP A 29 -10.00 4.48 -2.26
CA ASP A 29 -11.37 4.92 -2.50
C ASP A 29 -12.21 3.79 -3.13
N ASP A 30 -11.69 3.13 -4.17
CA ASP A 30 -12.37 2.05 -4.90
C ASP A 30 -12.65 0.82 -4.01
N THR A 31 -11.82 0.61 -2.98
CA THR A 31 -11.93 -0.54 -2.05
C THR A 31 -12.49 -0.17 -0.68
N ASP A 32 -12.97 1.06 -0.47
CA ASP A 32 -13.40 1.56 0.85
C ASP A 32 -12.38 1.28 1.96
N ASP A 33 -11.11 1.56 1.65
CA ASP A 33 -9.93 1.30 2.48
C ASP A 33 -9.68 -0.17 2.88
N GLN A 34 -10.41 -1.13 2.32
CA GLN A 34 -10.25 -2.57 2.60
C GLN A 34 -8.83 -3.07 2.28
N ALA A 35 -8.21 -2.57 1.20
CA ALA A 35 -6.81 -2.90 0.86
C ALA A 35 -5.84 -2.49 1.98
N MET A 36 -6.14 -1.42 2.72
CA MET A 36 -5.32 -0.95 3.84
C MET A 36 -5.41 -1.91 5.04
N ILE A 37 -6.62 -2.37 5.35
CA ILE A 37 -6.90 -3.34 6.43
C ILE A 37 -6.21 -4.67 6.15
N GLU A 38 -6.37 -5.21 4.93
CA GLU A 38 -5.73 -6.46 4.52
C GLU A 38 -4.21 -6.39 4.57
N SER A 39 -3.64 -5.25 4.15
CA SER A 39 -2.19 -5.04 4.25
C SER A 39 -1.73 -5.07 5.71
N ALA A 40 -2.50 -4.47 6.65
CA ALA A 40 -2.19 -4.47 8.07
C ALA A 40 -2.22 -5.89 8.66
N HIS A 41 -3.23 -6.69 8.32
CA HIS A 41 -3.30 -8.09 8.74
C HIS A 41 -2.17 -8.94 8.17
N ALA A 42 -1.78 -8.73 6.91
CA ALA A 42 -0.64 -9.43 6.34
C ALA A 42 0.65 -9.09 7.08
N ILE A 43 0.88 -7.82 7.42
CA ILE A 43 2.06 -7.39 8.18
C ILE A 43 2.13 -8.10 9.53
N GLN A 44 1.01 -8.30 10.22
CA GLN A 44 0.98 -9.04 11.49
C GLN A 44 1.50 -10.49 11.34
N GLY A 45 1.29 -11.12 10.18
CA GLY A 45 1.80 -12.47 9.90
C GLY A 45 3.28 -12.51 9.49
N TYR A 46 3.78 -11.49 8.78
CA TYR A 46 5.14 -11.47 8.24
C TYR A 46 6.16 -10.66 9.05
N ASN A 47 5.71 -9.84 10.02
CA ASN A 47 6.50 -9.01 10.95
C ASN A 47 7.45 -7.97 10.33
N VAL A 48 7.67 -7.99 9.03
CA VAL A 48 8.50 -7.02 8.29
C VAL A 48 7.62 -6.34 7.26
N LYS A 49 7.80 -5.03 7.04
CA LYS A 49 7.12 -4.30 5.97
C LYS A 49 7.99 -3.20 5.37
N ILE A 50 7.71 -2.88 4.11
CA ILE A 50 8.19 -1.64 3.49
C ILE A 50 6.96 -0.85 3.02
N LYS A 51 6.94 0.45 3.32
CA LYS A 51 5.82 1.32 3.02
C LYS A 51 6.33 2.60 2.38
N CYS A 52 5.88 2.90 1.16
CA CYS A 52 6.03 4.22 0.59
C CYS A 52 5.13 5.23 1.34
N ALA A 53 5.51 6.50 1.35
CA ALA A 53 4.65 7.56 1.85
C ALA A 53 3.29 7.52 1.12
N LEU A 54 2.22 7.93 1.79
CA LEU A 54 0.89 8.00 1.18
C LEU A 54 0.21 9.29 1.60
N ILE A 55 -0.70 9.75 0.75
CA ILE A 55 -1.49 10.96 1.01
C ILE A 55 -2.59 10.59 2.01
N THR A 56 -2.66 11.32 3.10
CA THR A 56 -3.83 11.36 3.98
C THR A 56 -4.79 12.39 3.40
N PRO A 57 -6.02 12.01 2.99
CA PRO A 57 -6.97 12.98 2.47
C PRO A 57 -7.37 13.95 3.56
N ASP A 58 -7.34 15.24 3.25
CA ASP A 58 -7.90 16.33 4.05
C ASP A 58 -9.22 16.81 3.39
N GLU A 59 -9.99 17.64 4.08
CA GLU A 59 -11.27 18.13 3.56
C GLU A 59 -11.14 18.90 2.23
N GLU A 60 -9.99 19.52 1.96
CA GLU A 60 -9.72 20.19 0.68
C GLU A 60 -9.49 19.19 -0.46
N ARG A 61 -8.73 18.12 -0.21
CA ARG A 61 -8.42 17.08 -1.19
C ARG A 61 -9.60 16.16 -1.49
N VAL A 62 -10.58 16.07 -0.58
CA VAL A 62 -11.85 15.35 -0.82
C VAL A 62 -12.78 16.16 -1.72
N LYS A 63 -12.78 17.50 -1.62
CA LYS A 63 -13.68 18.39 -2.39
C LYS A 63 -13.38 18.43 -3.89
N VAL A 64 -12.17 18.11 -4.33
CA VAL A 64 -11.77 18.13 -5.76
C VAL A 64 -12.30 16.93 -6.56
N LYS A 65 -13.27 16.18 -6.02
CA LYS A 65 -13.88 15.00 -6.66
C LYS A 65 -15.16 15.29 -7.45
N GLU A 66 -15.50 16.57 -7.69
CA GLU A 66 -16.60 16.97 -8.60
C GLU A 66 -16.13 17.15 -10.06
#